data_AF-A0A2P5YL92-F1
#
_entry.id   AF-A0A2P5YL92-F1
#
_cell.length_a   1.000
_cell.length_b   1.000
_cell.length_c   1.000
_cell.angle_alpha   90.00
_cell.angle_beta   90.00
_cell.angle_gamma   90.00
#
_symmetry.space_group_name_H-M   'P 1'
#
loop_
_entity.id
_entity.type
_entity.pdbx_description
1 polymer ?
#
loop_
_entity_poly.entity_id
_entity_poly.type
_entity_poly.pdbx_seq_one_letter_code
_entity_poly.pdbx_strand_id
1 'polypeptide(L)'
;MVELSVDEANQRQLKVTLTEITRNEVPAELTVRDNGPVPLTFRRTRTGNQMTLSGEGWYRLRSSRRIAVGDRITIEGIGNNEYKIVEVIRHDTNREQAR
;
A
#
# COMPACT_ATOMS: atom_id res chain seq x y z
N MET A 1 -1.61 -12.03 -6.50
CA MET A 1 -1.75 -11.03 -5.41
C MET A 1 -0.37 -10.67 -4.91
N VAL A 2 -0.20 -9.50 -4.29
CA VAL A 2 1.09 -9.04 -3.75
C VAL A 2 0.84 -8.48 -2.36
N GLU A 3 1.64 -8.91 -1.39
CA GLU A 3 1.62 -8.39 -0.03
C GLU A 3 2.73 -7.34 0.15
N LEU A 4 2.37 -6.27 0.86
CA LEU A 4 3.19 -5.10 1.12
C LEU A 4 3.27 -4.88 2.63
N SER A 5 4.46 -4.86 3.20
CA SER A 5 4.67 -4.45 4.59
C SER A 5 4.88 -2.94 4.66
N VAL A 6 4.18 -2.26 5.56
CA VAL A 6 4.25 -0.80 5.70
C VAL A 6 5.42 -0.38 6.58
N ASP A 7 6.44 0.21 5.97
CA ASP A 7 7.64 0.69 6.65
C ASP A 7 7.48 2.15 7.13
N GLU A 8 6.78 2.98 6.36
CA GLU A 8 6.54 4.39 6.67
C GLU A 8 5.16 4.82 6.16
N ALA A 9 4.33 5.43 7.00
CA ALA A 9 3.03 5.95 6.60
C ALA A 9 2.82 7.40 7.10
N ASN A 10 3.29 8.38 6.33
CA ASN A 10 3.18 9.80 6.69
C ASN A 10 2.33 10.60 5.69
N GLN A 11 2.26 11.92 5.90
CA GLN A 11 1.44 12.82 5.08
C GLN A 11 1.90 12.93 3.62
N ARG A 12 3.17 12.61 3.33
CA ARG A 12 3.76 12.78 1.99
C ARG A 12 3.76 11.49 1.20
N GLN A 13 4.00 10.37 1.88
CA GLN A 13 4.26 9.10 1.22
C GLN A 13 3.95 7.90 2.11
N LEU A 14 3.78 6.77 1.44
CA LEU A 14 3.80 5.44 1.99
C LEU A 14 5.06 4.74 1.47
N LYS A 15 5.93 4.28 2.36
CA LYS A 15 6.98 3.33 1.99
C LYS A 15 6.54 1.94 2.40
N VAL A 16 6.65 1.03 1.46
CA VAL A 16 6.39 -0.39 1.68
C VAL A 16 7.52 -1.25 1.17
N THR A 17 7.68 -2.39 1.80
CA THR A 17 8.53 -3.48 1.33
C THR A 17 7.64 -4.57 0.73
N LEU A 18 7.95 -4.95 -0.51
CA LEU A 18 7.36 -6.10 -1.18
C LEU A 18 7.81 -7.36 -0.43
N THR A 19 6.87 -8.11 0.15
CA THR A 19 7.21 -9.35 0.86
C THR A 19 7.53 -10.50 -0.10
N GLU A 20 7.07 -10.40 -1.36
CA GLU A 20 7.45 -11.30 -2.45
C GLU A 20 7.99 -10.52 -3.66
N ILE A 21 9.16 -10.93 -4.16
CA ILE A 21 9.74 -10.35 -5.38
C ILE A 21 8.98 -10.89 -6.59
N THR A 22 7.84 -10.27 -6.90
CA THR A 22 7.24 -10.49 -8.21
C THR A 22 8.13 -9.82 -9.26
N ARG A 23 8.56 -10.61 -10.26
CA ARG A 23 9.27 -10.13 -11.46
C ARG A 23 8.41 -9.25 -12.35
N ASN A 24 7.13 -9.06 -12.00
CA ASN A 24 6.22 -8.24 -12.76
C ASN A 24 6.65 -6.77 -12.65
N GLU A 25 6.81 -6.16 -13.82
CA GLU A 25 7.02 -4.74 -14.01
C GLU A 25 5.80 -3.98 -13.48
N VAL A 26 5.78 -3.75 -12.16
CA VAL A 26 4.77 -2.86 -11.57
C VAL A 26 4.96 -1.49 -12.23
N PRO A 27 3.90 -0.87 -12.78
CA PRO A 27 3.98 0.38 -13.52
C PRO A 27 4.45 1.55 -12.63
N ALA A 28 4.98 2.62 -13.26
CA ALA A 28 5.43 3.82 -12.55
C ALA A 28 4.27 4.61 -11.91
N GLU A 29 3.06 4.42 -12.43
CA GLU A 29 1.83 4.94 -11.87
C GLU A 29 0.91 3.78 -11.52
N LEU A 30 0.35 3.83 -10.32
CA LEU A 30 -0.59 2.83 -9.83
C LEU A 30 -1.96 3.46 -9.70
N THR A 31 -2.98 2.79 -10.22
CA THR A 31 -4.37 3.14 -9.95
C THR A 31 -4.95 2.06 -9.06
N VAL A 32 -5.32 2.41 -7.83
CA VAL A 32 -5.94 1.49 -6.87
C VAL A 32 -7.42 1.82 -6.73
N ARG A 33 -8.27 0.84 -7.00
CA ARG A 33 -9.67 0.88 -6.62
C ARG A 33 -9.79 0.50 -5.15
N ASP A 34 -10.27 1.47 -4.37
CA ASP A 34 -10.74 1.27 -3.00
C ASP A 34 -12.28 1.17 -3.02
N ASN A 35 -12.92 0.99 -1.86
CA ASN A 35 -14.39 0.99 -1.72
C ASN A 35 -15.06 2.34 -2.04
N GLY A 36 -14.29 3.36 -2.42
CA GLY A 36 -14.78 4.68 -2.80
C GLY A 36 -15.22 4.76 -4.27
N PRO A 37 -15.99 5.81 -4.64
CA PRO A 37 -16.50 5.98 -6.00
C PRO A 37 -15.41 6.38 -7.02
N VAL A 38 -14.25 6.85 -6.56
CA VAL A 38 -13.17 7.36 -7.40
C VAL A 38 -11.91 6.51 -7.16
N PRO A 39 -11.30 5.94 -8.22
CA PRO A 39 -10.01 5.27 -8.12
C PRO A 39 -8.93 6.22 -7.61
N LEU A 40 -8.03 5.71 -6.79
CA LEU A 40 -6.93 6.47 -6.23
C LEU A 40 -5.69 6.26 -7.11
N THR A 41 -5.04 7.33 -7.54
CA THR A 41 -3.83 7.25 -8.35
C THR A 41 -2.61 7.63 -7.52
N PHE A 42 -1.52 6.87 -7.65
CA PHE A 42 -0.28 7.04 -6.91
C PHE A 42 0.89 7.09 -7.87
N ARG A 43 1.83 8.00 -7.60
CA ARG A 43 3.16 7.93 -8.18
C ARG A 43 3.96 6.91 -7.42
N ARG A 44 4.62 6.02 -8.15
CA ARG A 44 5.39 4.92 -7.60
C ARG A 44 6.85 5.03 -7.99
N THR A 45 7.73 4.89 -7.02
CA THR A 45 9.18 4.68 -7.21
C THR A 45 9.59 3.38 -6.54
N ARG A 46 10.42 2.56 -7.21
CA ARG A 46 10.94 1.29 -6.66
C ARG A 46 12.45 1.27 -6.67
N THR A 47 13.02 0.80 -5.58
CA THR A 47 14.46 0.55 -5.42
C THR A 47 14.60 -0.82 -4.77
N GLY A 48 15.01 -1.83 -5.56
CA GLY A 48 15.01 -3.23 -5.10
C GLY A 48 13.60 -3.70 -4.72
N ASN A 49 13.42 -4.15 -3.48
CA ASN A 49 12.11 -4.60 -2.95
C ASN A 49 11.33 -3.48 -2.27
N GLN A 50 11.94 -2.30 -2.10
CA GLN A 50 11.27 -1.17 -1.50
C GLN A 50 10.49 -0.41 -2.57
N MET A 51 9.28 -0.01 -2.22
CA MET A 51 8.38 0.77 -3.07
C MET A 51 7.88 1.98 -2.28
N THR A 52 7.96 3.16 -2.88
CA THR A 52 7.38 4.38 -2.33
C THR A 52 6.17 4.77 -3.16
N LEU A 53 5.04 4.96 -2.50
CA LEU A 53 3.79 5.44 -3.06
C LEU A 53 3.54 6.87 -2.56
N SER A 54 3.27 7.79 -3.48
CA SER A 54 3.13 9.22 -3.18
C SER A 54 2.03 9.87 -4.01
N GLY A 55 1.63 11.07 -3.61
CA GLY A 55 0.57 11.84 -4.25
C GLY A 55 -0.73 11.87 -3.44
N GLU A 56 -1.75 12.54 -3.98
CA GLU A 56 -3.01 12.77 -3.28
C GLU A 56 -3.78 11.48 -3.01
N GLY A 57 -3.70 10.49 -3.92
CA GLY A 57 -4.34 9.19 -3.75
C GLY A 57 -3.89 8.46 -2.48
N TRP A 58 -2.60 8.57 -2.11
CA TRP A 58 -2.08 8.00 -0.87
C TRP A 58 -2.72 8.64 0.36
N TYR A 59 -2.78 9.97 0.39
CA TYR A 59 -3.32 10.67 1.55
C TYR A 59 -4.79 10.28 1.83
N ARG A 60 -5.58 10.14 0.76
CA ARG A 60 -6.97 9.66 0.84
C ARG A 60 -7.03 8.21 1.34
N LEU A 61 -6.21 7.34 0.78
CA LEU A 61 -6.14 5.93 1.17
C LEU A 61 -5.77 5.75 2.65
N ARG A 62 -4.72 6.45 3.10
CA ARG A 62 -4.28 6.44 4.49
C ARG A 62 -5.41 6.83 5.44
N SER A 63 -6.17 7.87 5.07
CA SER A 63 -7.27 8.39 5.87
C SER A 63 -8.47 7.42 5.91
N SER A 64 -8.84 6.81 4.78
CA SER A 64 -9.97 5.88 4.70
C SER A 64 -9.69 4.55 5.41
N ARG A 65 -8.48 3.99 5.22
CA ARG A 65 -8.09 2.68 5.73
C ARG A 65 -7.36 2.71 7.08
N ARG A 66 -7.04 3.91 7.60
CA ARG A 66 -6.25 4.13 8.83
C ARG A 66 -4.90 3.41 8.83
N ILE A 67 -4.22 3.45 7.68
CA ILE A 67 -2.94 2.74 7.49
C ILE A 67 -1.87 3.34 8.40
N ALA A 68 -1.18 2.47 9.13
CA ALA A 68 -0.10 2.79 10.05
C ALA A 68 1.17 1.98 9.74
N VAL A 69 2.29 2.40 10.34
CA VAL A 69 3.55 1.65 10.30
C VAL A 69 3.34 0.25 10.92
N GLY A 70 3.87 -0.77 10.27
CA GLY A 70 3.75 -2.17 10.67
C GLY A 70 2.57 -2.91 10.04
N ASP A 71 1.57 -2.20 9.49
CA ASP A 71 0.46 -2.84 8.80
C ASP A 71 0.94 -3.65 7.58
N ARG A 72 0.14 -4.66 7.18
CA ARG A 72 0.31 -5.35 5.90
C ARG A 72 -0.85 -5.06 4.98
N ILE A 73 -0.55 -4.80 3.71
CA ILE A 73 -1.55 -4.48 2.68
C ILE A 73 -1.44 -5.51 1.58
N THR A 74 -2.55 -6.15 1.23
CA THR A 74 -2.63 -7.06 0.10
C THR A 74 -3.29 -6.35 -1.07
N ILE A 75 -2.58 -6.26 -2.19
CA ILE A 75 -3.11 -5.74 -3.45
C ILE A 75 -3.22 -6.83 -4.51
N GLU A 76 -4.22 -6.71 -5.37
CA GLU A 76 -4.43 -7.60 -6.51
C GLU A 76 -4.55 -6.77 -7.80
N GLY A 77 -3.79 -7.15 -8.83
CA GLY A 77 -3.92 -6.56 -10.15
C GLY A 77 -5.22 -7.01 -10.80
N ILE A 78 -5.99 -6.05 -11.33
CA ILE A 78 -7.30 -6.30 -11.97
C ILE A 78 -7.30 -6.01 -13.49
N GLY A 79 -6.12 -5.78 -14.07
CA GLY A 79 -5.91 -5.47 -15.49
C GLY A 79 -5.67 -3.99 -15.74
N ASN A 80 -5.17 -3.63 -16.94
CA ASN A 80 -4.92 -2.24 -17.36
C ASN A 80 -4.11 -1.39 -16.35
N ASN A 81 -3.10 -1.97 -15.70
CA ASN A 81 -2.31 -1.31 -14.64
C ASN A 81 -3.13 -0.85 -13.42
N GLU A 82 -4.36 -1.34 -13.28
CA GLU A 82 -5.20 -1.12 -12.12
C GLU A 82 -5.02 -2.25 -11.09
N TYR A 83 -5.14 -1.86 -9.83
CA TYR A 83 -5.05 -2.72 -8.67
C TYR A 83 -6.26 -2.50 -7.78
N LYS A 84 -6.59 -3.47 -6.93
CA LYS A 84 -7.54 -3.31 -5.83
C LYS A 84 -6.86 -3.69 -4.53
N ILE A 85 -7.26 -3.03 -3.43
CA ILE A 85 -6.89 -3.47 -2.09
C ILE A 85 -7.83 -4.59 -1.70
N VAL A 86 -7.25 -5.77 -1.50
CA VAL A 86 -7.96 -6.96 -1.05
C VAL A 86 -8.10 -6.93 0.47
N GLU A 87 -7.03 -6.56 1.16
CA GLU A 87 -6.97 -6.64 2.61
C GLU A 87 -5.98 -5.64 3.20
N VAL A 88 -6.26 -5.16 4.42
CA VAL A 88 -5.31 -4.43 5.26
C VAL A 88 -5.30 -5.14 6.62
N ILE A 89 -4.22 -5.86 6.91
CA ILE A 89 -3.99 -6.52 8.19
C ILE A 89 -3.28 -5.52 9.09
N ARG A 90 -3.93 -5.15 10.18
CA ARG A 90 -3.35 -4.19 11.12
C ARG A 90 -2.27 -4.83 11.97
N HIS A 91 -1.21 -4.07 12.21
CA HIS A 91 -0.25 -4.43 13.25
C HIS A 91 -0.91 -4.26 14.62
N ASP A 92 -1.13 -5.39 15.30
CA ASP A 92 -1.76 -5.41 16.62
C ASP A 92 -0.74 -4.96 17.69
N THR A 93 -0.76 -3.67 18.03
CA THR A 93 0.11 -3.10 19.08
C THR A 93 -0.32 -3.52 20.51
N ASN A 94 -1.46 -4.21 20.66
CA ASN A 94 -2.04 -4.52 21.97
C ASN A 94 -1.44 -5.73 22.71
N ARG A 95 -0.44 -6.44 22.16
CA ARG A 95 0.21 -7.56 22.85
C ARG A 95 1.46 -7.20 23.67
N GLU A 96 1.99 -5.99 23.54
CA GLU A 96 3.23 -5.59 24.24
C GLU A 96 3.02 -4.73 25.50
N GLN A 97 1.78 -4.33 25.83
CA GLN A 97 1.49 -3.56 27.06
C GLN A 97 0.95 -4.40 28.23
N ALA A 98 0.95 -5.73 28.10
CA ALA A 98 0.51 -6.65 29.15
C ALA A 98 1.68 -7.52 29.67
N ARG A 99 2.77 -6.87 30.12
CA ARG A 99 3.81 -7.50 30.94
C ARG A 99 4.35 -6.51 31.96
#